data_AF-A0A925NPI2-F1
#
_entry.id   AF-A0A925NPI2-F1
#
_cell.length_a   1.000
_cell.length_b   1.000
_cell.length_c   1.000
_cell.angle_alpha   90.00
_cell.angle_beta   90.00
_cell.angle_gamma   90.00
#
_symmetry.space_group_name_H-M   'P 1'
#
loop_
_entity.id
_entity.type
_entity.pdbx_description
1 polymer ?
#
loop_
_entity_poly.entity_id
_entity_poly.type
_entity_poly.pdbx_seq_one_letter_code
_entity_poly.pdbx_strand_id
1 'polypeptide(L)'
;MPEDASLTLLTPVPEEKLLMWLKEFYGKPIQIEERELLRHRDLSYVERLVFKDALPPSLIYKQVLPPWDVEQDLHEKILIPSITNSAQLYMSAHSGDITAMFVEDLGSVLLKDCATADVAHRFGEELAKMHRSYCYRTDELVNMGVLSSLLPNDYVDFTTKLTDKLTGWELVSPGQVESLRQLADTLAMKLAAEPFSLVHGDLYGENIILRGERLFIIDWSWFTMLGVPLMDLATVTMNHHKNGGLSQFADGILEAYCFEAGRDAAAVRQLLPAAETLGRLLFLSWLVERRRRGIMGTTVGPVDDLIGTIVSELVERLAALTA
;
A
#
# COMPACT_ATOMS: atom_id res chain seq x y z
N MET A 1 -8.92 -16.43 -10.37
CA MET A 1 -9.41 -16.32 -11.76
C MET A 1 -8.26 -15.78 -12.60
N PRO A 2 -8.08 -16.20 -13.87
CA PRO A 2 -7.09 -15.55 -14.74
C PRO A 2 -7.45 -14.07 -14.90
N GLU A 3 -6.45 -13.19 -14.87
CA GLU A 3 -6.63 -11.74 -14.92
C GLU A 3 -7.20 -11.30 -16.28
N ASP A 4 -8.10 -10.32 -16.27
CA ASP A 4 -8.75 -9.80 -17.48
C ASP A 4 -7.76 -8.93 -18.28
N ALA A 5 -7.39 -9.38 -19.48
CA ALA A 5 -6.44 -8.71 -20.36
C ALA A 5 -6.91 -7.32 -20.83
N SER A 6 -8.20 -6.99 -20.70
CA SER A 6 -8.71 -5.64 -20.99
C SER A 6 -8.30 -4.60 -19.95
N LEU A 7 -7.75 -5.04 -18.80
CA LEU A 7 -7.28 -4.16 -17.74
C LEU A 7 -5.83 -3.72 -17.92
N THR A 8 -5.10 -4.28 -18.88
CA THR A 8 -3.69 -3.95 -19.12
C THR A 8 -3.52 -2.58 -19.80
N LEU A 9 -3.63 -1.50 -19.02
CA LEU A 9 -3.50 -0.13 -19.54
C LEU A 9 -2.05 0.25 -19.85
N LEU A 10 -1.10 -0.28 -19.06
CA LEU A 10 0.32 -0.03 -19.26
C LEU A 10 0.87 -0.98 -20.33
N THR A 11 1.31 -0.40 -21.44
CA THR A 11 2.17 -1.07 -22.43
C THR A 11 3.63 -0.84 -22.06
N PRO A 12 4.43 -1.89 -21.81
CA PRO A 12 5.83 -1.73 -21.45
C PRO A 12 6.60 -0.93 -22.49
N VAL A 13 7.57 -0.13 -22.04
CA VAL A 13 8.44 0.62 -22.95
C VAL A 13 9.21 -0.31 -23.90
N PRO A 14 9.59 0.17 -25.10
CA PRO A 14 10.38 -0.63 -26.04
C PRO A 14 11.70 -1.11 -25.42
N GLU A 15 12.14 -2.31 -25.82
CA GLU A 15 13.38 -2.93 -25.36
C GLU A 15 14.60 -2.01 -25.50
N GLU A 16 14.68 -1.25 -26.60
CA GLU A 16 15.76 -0.30 -26.85
C GLU A 16 15.88 0.75 -25.73
N LYS A 17 14.74 1.20 -25.17
CA LYS A 17 14.73 2.15 -24.06
C LYS A 17 15.24 1.53 -22.77
N LEU A 18 14.80 0.31 -22.45
CA LEU A 18 15.32 -0.43 -21.30
C LEU A 18 16.84 -0.60 -21.40
N LEU A 19 17.35 -1.04 -22.55
CA LEU A 19 18.79 -1.24 -22.77
C LEU A 19 19.59 0.07 -22.69
N MET A 20 19.02 1.19 -23.16
CA MET A 20 19.61 2.52 -23.00
C MET A 20 19.77 2.89 -21.52
N TRP A 21 18.72 2.75 -20.73
CA TRP A 21 18.75 3.07 -19.29
C TRP A 21 19.70 2.15 -18.53
N LEU A 22 19.70 0.85 -18.82
CA LEU A 22 20.65 -0.09 -18.22
C LEU A 22 22.10 0.28 -18.57
N LYS A 23 22.37 0.72 -19.80
CA LYS A 23 23.70 1.20 -20.19
C LYS A 23 24.11 2.44 -19.41
N GLU A 24 23.19 3.37 -19.15
CA GLU A 24 23.43 4.55 -18.32
C GLU A 24 23.74 4.15 -16.89
N PHE A 25 22.90 3.31 -16.28
CA PHE A 25 23.08 2.83 -14.90
C PHE A 25 24.41 2.11 -14.68
N TYR A 26 24.77 1.16 -15.56
CA TYR A 26 26.02 0.39 -15.42
C TYR A 26 27.25 1.08 -16.02
N GLY A 27 27.09 2.18 -16.74
CA GLY A 27 28.17 2.85 -17.48
C GLY A 27 28.73 2.07 -18.68
N LYS A 28 28.14 0.91 -19.02
CA LYS A 28 28.54 0.03 -20.13
C LYS A 28 27.32 -0.75 -20.64
N PRO A 29 27.32 -1.21 -21.91
CA PRO A 29 26.32 -2.18 -22.37
C PRO A 29 26.34 -3.42 -21.47
N ILE A 30 25.16 -3.89 -21.08
CA ILE A 30 24.99 -5.10 -20.27
C ILE A 30 24.15 -6.12 -21.03
N GLN A 31 24.39 -7.39 -20.73
CA GLN A 31 23.59 -8.50 -21.24
C GLN A 31 22.64 -8.97 -20.14
N ILE A 32 21.34 -8.94 -20.43
CA ILE A 32 20.31 -9.56 -19.60
C ILE A 32 20.38 -11.07 -19.87
N GLU A 33 20.66 -11.84 -18.83
CA GLU A 33 20.73 -13.30 -18.88
C GLU A 33 19.35 -13.93 -18.70
N GLU A 34 18.55 -13.38 -17.77
CA GLU A 34 17.21 -13.87 -17.45
C GLU A 34 16.25 -12.71 -17.19
N ARG A 35 14.99 -12.91 -17.57
CA ARG A 35 13.87 -12.02 -17.27
C ARG A 35 12.73 -12.84 -16.69
N GLU A 36 12.24 -12.42 -15.55
CA GLU A 36 11.08 -13.01 -14.90
C GLU A 36 10.00 -11.93 -14.76
N LEU A 37 8.86 -12.13 -15.42
CA LEU A 37 7.70 -11.27 -15.21
C LEU A 37 7.08 -11.60 -13.85
N LEU A 38 7.22 -10.69 -12.90
CA LEU A 38 6.66 -10.85 -11.56
C LEU A 38 5.20 -10.39 -11.51
N ARG A 39 4.87 -9.31 -12.22
CA ARG A 39 3.52 -8.74 -12.22
C ARG A 39 3.27 -7.87 -13.45
N HIS A 40 2.10 -8.00 -14.05
CA HIS A 40 1.57 -7.02 -15.01
C HIS A 40 0.13 -6.68 -14.64
N ARG A 41 -0.03 -5.54 -13.96
CA ARG A 41 -1.34 -4.99 -13.59
C ARG A 41 -1.57 -3.68 -14.32
N ASP A 42 -2.81 -3.22 -14.29
CA ASP A 42 -3.35 -2.11 -15.05
C ASP A 42 -2.39 -0.92 -15.19
N LEU A 43 -1.85 -0.44 -14.07
CA LEU A 43 -1.00 0.74 -14.00
C LEU A 43 0.44 0.43 -13.60
N SER A 44 0.82 -0.85 -13.56
CA SER A 44 2.17 -1.25 -13.15
C SER A 44 2.65 -2.53 -13.84
N TYR A 45 3.89 -2.53 -14.29
CA TYR A 45 4.58 -3.70 -14.84
C TYR A 45 5.88 -3.92 -14.10
N VAL A 46 6.13 -5.14 -13.63
CA VAL A 46 7.24 -5.47 -12.74
C VAL A 46 7.95 -6.72 -13.24
N GLU A 47 9.24 -6.60 -13.50
CA GLU A 47 10.12 -7.70 -13.86
C GLU A 47 11.30 -7.80 -12.90
N ARG A 48 11.82 -9.01 -12.71
CA ARG A 48 13.19 -9.23 -12.26
C ARG A 48 14.08 -9.38 -13.47
N LEU A 49 15.17 -8.61 -13.51
CA LEU A 49 16.21 -8.68 -14.52
C LEU A 49 17.47 -9.26 -13.87
N VAL A 50 18.04 -10.31 -14.47
CA VAL A 50 19.32 -10.89 -14.05
C VAL A 50 20.37 -10.60 -15.11
N PHE A 51 21.57 -10.19 -14.69
CA PHE A 51 22.62 -9.71 -15.57
C PHE A 51 23.86 -10.58 -15.49
N LYS A 52 24.50 -10.74 -16.65
CA LYS A 52 25.80 -11.39 -16.75
C LYS A 52 26.93 -10.41 -16.46
N ASP A 53 27.85 -10.79 -15.58
CA ASP A 53 29.10 -10.05 -15.28
C ASP A 53 28.87 -8.55 -14.92
N ALA A 54 27.82 -8.28 -14.14
CA ALA A 54 27.45 -6.95 -13.66
C ALA A 54 27.12 -6.95 -12.15
N LEU A 55 27.28 -5.79 -11.50
CA LEU A 55 26.91 -5.58 -10.09
C LEU A 55 26.02 -4.33 -9.99
N PRO A 56 24.83 -4.40 -9.37
CA PRO A 56 24.22 -5.62 -8.81
C PRO A 56 23.91 -6.70 -9.87
N PRO A 57 23.89 -7.99 -9.50
CA PRO A 57 23.67 -9.09 -10.45
C PRO A 57 22.20 -9.21 -10.87
N SER A 58 21.29 -8.60 -10.13
CA SER A 58 19.88 -8.49 -10.49
C SER A 58 19.28 -7.17 -10.03
N LEU A 59 18.19 -6.78 -10.69
CA LEU A 59 17.39 -5.60 -10.38
C LEU A 59 15.90 -5.94 -10.52
N ILE A 60 15.07 -5.30 -9.72
CA ILE A 60 13.64 -5.20 -10.01
C ILE A 60 13.43 -3.99 -10.91
N TYR A 61 12.87 -4.23 -12.08
CA TYR A 61 12.51 -3.23 -13.06
C TYR A 61 11.00 -3.02 -13.01
N LYS A 62 10.58 -1.85 -12.53
CA LYS A 62 9.18 -1.50 -12.31
C LYS A 62 8.79 -0.30 -13.15
N GLN A 63 7.76 -0.44 -13.97
CA GLN A 63 7.16 0.63 -14.75
C GLN A 63 5.78 0.95 -14.17
N VAL A 64 5.45 2.22 -14.06
CA VAL A 64 4.16 2.69 -13.53
C VAL A 64 3.62 3.86 -14.34
N LEU A 65 2.29 4.00 -14.33
CA LEU A 65 1.57 5.17 -14.87
C LEU A 65 1.03 6.05 -13.73
N PRO A 66 0.87 7.37 -13.94
CA PRO A 66 0.28 8.24 -12.94
C PRO A 66 -1.12 7.81 -12.47
N PRO A 67 -1.43 7.90 -11.16
CA PRO A 67 -0.64 8.52 -10.09
C PRO A 67 0.26 7.54 -9.34
N TRP A 68 0.50 6.32 -9.85
CA TRP A 68 1.38 5.34 -9.17
C TRP A 68 2.86 5.70 -9.27
N ASP A 69 3.21 6.66 -10.13
CA ASP A 69 4.53 7.27 -10.21
C ASP A 69 4.97 7.99 -8.93
N VAL A 70 4.04 8.28 -8.01
CA VAL A 70 4.36 8.78 -6.66
C VAL A 70 5.36 7.88 -5.92
N GLU A 71 5.41 6.58 -6.23
CA GLU A 71 6.38 5.64 -5.66
C GLU A 71 7.83 6.07 -5.88
N GLN A 72 8.14 6.74 -7.01
CA GLN A 72 9.45 7.34 -7.22
C GLN A 72 9.74 8.41 -6.16
N ASP A 73 8.82 9.36 -5.97
CA ASP A 73 8.98 10.42 -4.98
C ASP A 73 9.09 9.85 -3.56
N LEU A 74 8.36 8.78 -3.26
CA LEU A 74 8.48 8.07 -1.98
C LEU A 74 9.91 7.56 -1.79
N HIS A 75 10.45 6.82 -2.76
CA HIS A 75 11.81 6.28 -2.68
C HIS A 75 12.89 7.37 -2.63
N GLU A 76 12.71 8.47 -3.37
CA GLU A 76 13.72 9.53 -3.46
C GLU A 76 13.73 10.45 -2.23
N LYS A 77 12.56 10.70 -1.61
CA LYS A 77 12.39 11.79 -0.64
C LYS A 77 11.91 11.34 0.74
N ILE A 78 11.18 10.24 0.84
CA ILE A 78 10.44 9.86 2.05
C ILE A 78 11.04 8.63 2.72
N LEU A 79 11.21 7.56 1.94
CA LEU A 79 11.62 6.25 2.43
C LEU A 79 13.10 6.30 2.78
N ILE A 80 13.40 6.08 4.06
CA ILE A 80 14.76 5.90 4.54
C ILE A 80 14.94 4.39 4.73
N PRO A 81 15.74 3.69 3.90
CA PRO A 81 15.81 2.22 3.92
C PRO A 81 16.15 1.61 5.28
N SER A 82 16.89 2.32 6.14
CA SER A 82 17.19 1.87 7.50
C SER A 82 16.03 2.02 8.51
N ILE A 83 14.97 2.74 8.15
CA ILE A 83 13.79 2.96 8.99
C ILE A 83 12.59 2.18 8.46
N THR A 84 12.33 2.25 7.15
CA THR A 84 11.19 1.59 6.50
C THR A 84 11.48 0.13 6.14
N ASN A 85 12.74 -0.29 6.23
CA ASN A 85 13.22 -1.51 5.62
C ASN A 85 12.74 -1.63 4.15
N SER A 86 12.79 -0.54 3.38
CA SER A 86 12.41 -0.55 1.96
C SER A 86 13.57 -0.94 1.07
N ALA A 87 13.27 -1.36 -0.17
CA ALA A 87 14.28 -1.53 -1.22
C ALA A 87 15.00 -0.21 -1.51
N GLN A 88 16.28 -0.29 -1.88
CA GLN A 88 17.00 0.85 -2.44
C GLN A 88 16.51 1.15 -3.87
N LEU A 89 16.19 2.41 -4.16
CA LEU A 89 16.05 2.89 -5.53
C LEU A 89 17.43 3.24 -6.08
N TYR A 90 17.82 2.61 -7.18
CA TYR A 90 19.10 2.89 -7.84
C TYR A 90 18.98 3.96 -8.91
N MET A 91 17.89 3.93 -9.67
CA MET A 91 17.65 4.87 -10.77
C MET A 91 16.16 4.95 -11.07
N SER A 92 15.71 6.15 -11.41
CA SER A 92 14.41 6.43 -12.02
C SER A 92 14.62 7.00 -13.44
N ALA A 93 13.71 6.70 -14.36
CA ALA A 93 13.74 7.17 -15.74
C ALA A 93 12.33 7.34 -16.30
N HIS A 94 12.18 8.11 -17.37
CA HIS A 94 10.86 8.43 -17.93
C HIS A 94 10.80 8.20 -19.45
N SER A 95 9.66 7.71 -19.93
CA SER A 95 9.34 7.58 -21.36
C SER A 95 7.87 7.88 -21.62
N GLY A 96 7.57 9.11 -22.06
CA GLY A 96 6.20 9.60 -22.10
C GLY A 96 5.64 9.71 -20.68
N ASP A 97 4.45 9.17 -20.46
CA ASP A 97 3.81 9.14 -19.14
C ASP A 97 4.30 7.98 -18.24
N ILE A 98 5.17 7.11 -18.75
CA ILE A 98 5.68 5.97 -17.97
C ILE A 98 6.88 6.43 -17.15
N THR A 99 6.79 6.18 -15.85
CA THR A 99 7.93 6.22 -14.93
C THR A 99 8.47 4.81 -14.75
N ALA A 100 9.76 4.64 -14.99
CA ALA A 100 10.52 3.42 -14.82
C ALA A 100 11.44 3.56 -13.60
N MET A 101 11.44 2.55 -12.72
CA MET A 101 12.23 2.48 -11.51
C MET A 101 13.06 1.21 -11.53
N PHE A 102 14.34 1.34 -11.18
CA PHE A 102 15.29 0.25 -11.01
C PHE A 102 15.59 0.15 -9.52
N VAL A 103 14.99 -0.85 -8.87
CA VAL A 103 15.05 -1.03 -7.42
C VAL A 103 15.79 -2.31 -7.05
N GLU A 104 16.31 -2.35 -5.83
CA GLU A 104 17.01 -3.51 -5.27
C GLU A 104 16.15 -4.78 -5.36
N ASP A 105 16.77 -5.86 -5.85
CA ASP A 105 16.19 -7.19 -5.78
C ASP A 105 16.43 -7.79 -4.40
N LEU A 106 15.37 -7.80 -3.60
CA LEU A 106 15.35 -8.32 -2.24
C LEU A 106 15.09 -9.84 -2.19
N GLY A 107 14.86 -10.49 -3.33
CA GLY A 107 14.50 -11.90 -3.44
C GLY A 107 13.00 -12.14 -3.57
N SER A 108 12.57 -13.39 -3.40
CA SER A 108 11.19 -13.85 -3.67
C SER A 108 10.47 -14.47 -2.46
N VAL A 109 11.11 -14.50 -1.29
CA VAL A 109 10.56 -15.16 -0.11
C VAL A 109 9.61 -14.19 0.60
N LEU A 110 8.30 -14.35 0.36
CA LEU A 110 7.24 -13.52 0.93
C LEU A 110 6.79 -14.06 2.29
N LEU A 111 6.45 -13.18 3.24
CA LEU A 111 5.94 -13.59 4.55
C LEU A 111 4.64 -14.38 4.47
N LYS A 112 3.78 -14.11 3.47
CA LYS A 112 2.55 -14.88 3.29
C LYS A 112 2.81 -16.40 3.15
N ASP A 113 4.00 -16.78 2.65
CA ASP A 113 4.34 -18.17 2.31
C ASP A 113 5.28 -18.83 3.34
N CYS A 114 5.97 -18.04 4.19
CA CYS A 114 7.02 -18.55 5.07
C CYS A 114 6.97 -18.04 6.52
N ALA A 115 5.87 -17.39 6.93
CA ALA A 115 5.75 -16.87 8.29
C ALA A 115 5.92 -17.97 9.36
N THR A 116 6.66 -17.63 10.40
CA THR A 116 6.77 -18.38 11.66
C THR A 116 6.42 -17.44 12.82
N ALA A 117 6.17 -18.00 14.02
CA ALA A 117 5.91 -17.19 15.20
C ALA A 117 7.01 -16.16 15.47
N ASP A 118 8.28 -16.58 15.42
CA ASP A 118 9.43 -15.70 15.65
C ASP A 118 9.54 -14.60 14.59
N VAL A 119 9.32 -14.93 13.31
CA VAL A 119 9.36 -13.97 12.21
C VAL A 119 8.22 -12.95 12.35
N ALA A 120 7.01 -13.41 12.68
CA ALA A 120 5.84 -12.56 12.88
C ALA A 120 6.00 -11.63 14.11
N HIS A 121 6.55 -12.14 15.21
CA HIS A 121 6.88 -11.34 16.39
C HIS A 121 7.85 -10.20 16.04
N ARG A 122 8.99 -10.52 15.39
CA ARG A 122 9.95 -9.51 14.93
C ARG A 122 9.32 -8.50 13.98
N PHE A 123 8.44 -8.94 13.09
CA PHE A 123 7.72 -8.04 12.20
C PHE A 123 6.87 -7.02 12.98
N GLY A 124 6.16 -7.44 14.02
CA GLY A 124 5.40 -6.53 14.89
C GLY A 124 6.29 -5.46 15.55
N GLU A 125 7.47 -5.84 16.04
CA GLU A 125 8.46 -4.90 16.60
C GLU A 125 8.98 -3.91 15.55
N GLU A 126 9.41 -4.41 14.39
CA GLU A 126 9.95 -3.56 13.31
C GLU A 126 8.89 -2.59 12.76
N LEU A 127 7.63 -3.03 12.66
CA LEU A 127 6.52 -2.16 12.25
C LEU A 127 6.28 -1.04 13.27
N ALA A 128 6.32 -1.35 14.57
CA ALA A 128 6.20 -0.33 15.62
C ALA A 128 7.35 0.68 15.59
N LYS A 129 8.60 0.21 15.38
CA LYS A 129 9.78 1.09 15.24
C LYS A 129 9.66 2.00 14.03
N MET A 130 9.21 1.47 12.88
CA MET A 130 8.98 2.26 11.68
C MET A 130 7.95 3.36 11.96
N HIS A 131 6.75 3.00 12.43
CA HIS A 131 5.71 4.00 12.72
C HIS A 131 6.19 5.06 13.70
N ARG A 132 6.79 4.66 14.82
CA ARG A 132 7.32 5.61 15.81
C ARG A 132 8.35 6.57 15.21
N SER A 133 9.23 6.08 14.34
CA SER A 133 10.25 6.92 13.69
C SER A 133 9.63 7.97 12.77
N TYR A 134 8.56 7.62 12.06
CA TYR A 134 7.86 8.55 11.17
C TYR A 134 6.89 9.47 11.90
N CYS A 135 6.36 9.09 13.07
CA CYS A 135 5.61 10.00 13.93
C CYS A 135 6.37 11.28 14.26
N TYR A 136 7.70 11.21 14.45
CA TYR A 136 8.53 12.38 14.74
C TYR A 136 8.87 13.24 13.51
N ARG A 137 8.41 12.84 12.32
CA ARG A 137 8.70 13.51 11.05
C ARG A 137 7.46 14.04 10.35
N THR A 138 6.27 13.95 10.94
CA THR A 138 5.02 14.30 10.25
C THR A 138 5.02 15.74 9.73
N ASP A 139 5.50 16.70 10.51
CA ASP A 139 5.52 18.12 10.09
C ASP A 139 6.45 18.34 8.88
N GLU A 140 7.60 17.67 8.86
CA GLU A 140 8.52 17.67 7.73
C GLU A 140 7.82 17.10 6.49
N LEU A 141 7.18 15.93 6.62
CA LEU A 141 6.60 15.18 5.52
C LEU A 141 5.34 15.84 4.94
N VAL A 142 4.50 16.46 5.78
CA VAL A 142 3.35 17.26 5.32
C VAL A 142 3.83 18.41 4.43
N ASN A 143 4.90 19.10 4.83
CA ASN A 143 5.43 20.25 4.07
C ASN A 143 6.10 19.85 2.75
N MET A 144 6.52 18.59 2.58
CA MET A 144 7.07 18.10 1.31
C MET A 144 6.02 17.99 0.20
N GLY A 145 4.73 17.85 0.54
CA GLY A 145 3.65 17.78 -0.44
C GLY A 145 3.65 16.53 -1.34
N VAL A 146 4.43 15.49 -0.99
CA VAL A 146 4.48 14.21 -1.70
C VAL A 146 3.33 13.29 -1.27
N LEU A 147 3.09 13.21 0.04
CA LEU A 147 2.10 12.31 0.63
C LEU A 147 0.75 13.00 0.76
N SER A 148 -0.31 12.23 0.58
CA SER A 148 -1.61 12.63 1.12
C SER A 148 -1.59 12.53 2.65
N SER A 149 -2.38 13.38 3.30
CA SER A 149 -2.55 13.41 4.75
C SER A 149 -4.03 13.28 5.05
N LEU A 150 -4.39 12.35 5.95
CA LEU A 150 -5.76 12.19 6.39
C LEU A 150 -5.80 12.04 7.91
N LEU A 151 -6.05 13.15 8.58
CA LEU A 151 -6.21 13.19 10.03
C LEU A 151 -7.66 12.86 10.42
N PRO A 152 -7.93 12.40 11.65
CA PRO A 152 -9.29 12.09 12.11
C PRO A 152 -10.30 13.22 11.88
N ASN A 153 -9.91 14.48 12.06
CA ASN A 153 -10.76 15.65 11.81
C ASN A 153 -11.10 15.87 10.32
N ASP A 154 -10.35 15.26 9.40
CA ASP A 154 -10.59 15.35 7.95
C ASP A 154 -11.56 14.28 7.43
N TYR A 155 -11.84 13.22 8.21
CA TYR A 155 -12.58 12.05 7.72
C TYR A 155 -13.97 12.40 7.20
N VAL A 156 -14.68 13.32 7.86
CA VAL A 156 -16.03 13.73 7.46
C VAL A 156 -16.01 14.53 6.14
N ASP A 157 -15.08 15.47 5.99
CA ASP A 157 -14.93 16.25 4.74
C ASP A 157 -14.47 15.36 3.58
N PHE A 158 -13.52 14.46 3.85
CA PHE A 158 -13.07 13.44 2.90
C PHE A 158 -14.23 12.57 2.40
N THR A 159 -15.02 12.02 3.33
CA THR A 159 -16.18 11.19 2.99
C THR A 159 -17.27 12.00 2.29
N THR A 160 -17.46 13.27 2.65
CA THR A 160 -18.41 14.16 1.98
C THR A 160 -18.06 14.28 0.49
N LYS A 161 -16.82 14.65 0.17
CA LYS A 161 -16.34 14.75 -1.22
C LYS A 161 -16.44 13.43 -1.97
N LEU A 162 -16.20 12.32 -1.29
CA LEU A 162 -16.36 10.97 -1.84
C LEU A 162 -17.82 10.70 -2.21
N THR A 163 -18.74 10.93 -1.27
CA THR A 163 -20.19 10.70 -1.46
C THR A 163 -20.82 11.63 -2.50
N ASP A 164 -20.33 12.85 -2.65
CA ASP A 164 -20.82 13.78 -3.69
C ASP A 164 -20.55 13.22 -5.10
N LYS A 165 -19.36 12.64 -5.32
CA LYS A 165 -19.02 11.97 -6.59
C LYS A 165 -19.91 10.75 -6.83
N LEU A 166 -20.06 9.90 -5.82
CA LEU A 166 -20.89 8.69 -5.90
C LEU A 166 -22.36 9.02 -6.17
N THR A 167 -22.87 10.10 -5.58
CA THR A 167 -24.23 10.59 -5.81
C THR A 167 -24.40 11.10 -7.23
N GLY A 168 -23.44 11.89 -7.73
CA GLY A 168 -23.43 12.36 -9.13
C GLY A 168 -23.34 11.24 -10.17
N TRP A 169 -22.97 10.03 -9.73
CA TRP A 169 -22.90 8.82 -10.53
C TRP A 169 -24.06 7.85 -10.31
N GLU A 170 -25.02 8.23 -9.44
CA GLU A 170 -26.17 7.41 -9.07
C GLU A 170 -25.79 6.02 -8.50
N LEU A 171 -24.62 5.91 -7.87
CA LEU A 171 -24.14 4.66 -7.26
C LEU A 171 -24.56 4.47 -5.80
N VAL A 172 -25.07 5.51 -5.15
CA VAL A 172 -25.46 5.49 -3.75
C VAL A 172 -26.79 6.19 -3.55
N SER A 173 -27.58 5.67 -2.62
CA SER A 173 -28.82 6.28 -2.16
C SER A 173 -28.55 7.37 -1.11
N PRO A 174 -29.48 8.31 -0.89
CA PRO A 174 -29.35 9.32 0.18
C PRO A 174 -29.13 8.72 1.58
N GLY A 175 -29.75 7.57 1.87
CA GLY A 175 -29.58 6.88 3.16
C GLY A 175 -28.17 6.29 3.33
N GLN A 176 -27.56 5.78 2.26
CA GLN A 176 -26.17 5.32 2.28
C GLN A 176 -25.20 6.48 2.44
N VAL A 177 -25.46 7.63 1.81
CA VAL A 177 -24.64 8.85 1.99
C VAL A 177 -24.62 9.28 3.45
N GLU A 178 -25.78 9.34 4.10
CA GLU A 178 -25.87 9.71 5.52
C GLU A 178 -25.12 8.71 6.41
N SER A 179 -25.30 7.41 6.15
CA SER A 179 -24.61 6.34 6.88
C SER A 179 -23.09 6.43 6.74
N LEU A 180 -22.58 6.71 5.55
CA LEU A 180 -21.13 6.89 5.33
C LEU A 180 -20.58 8.12 6.07
N ARG A 181 -21.33 9.22 6.12
CA ARG A 181 -20.93 10.42 6.88
C ARG A 181 -20.93 10.15 8.39
N GLN A 182 -21.95 9.47 8.90
CA GLN A 182 -22.01 9.06 10.30
C GLN A 182 -20.89 8.07 10.66
N LEU A 183 -20.53 7.18 9.73
CA LEU A 183 -19.38 6.30 9.89
C LEU A 183 -18.09 7.10 10.00
N ALA A 184 -17.87 8.07 9.12
CA ALA A 184 -16.69 8.91 9.16
C ALA A 184 -16.55 9.68 10.48
N ASP A 185 -17.66 10.21 11.00
CA ASP A 185 -17.71 10.86 12.31
C ASP A 185 -17.38 9.89 13.46
N THR A 186 -17.94 8.68 13.41
CA THR A 186 -17.66 7.62 14.39
C THR A 186 -16.17 7.22 14.38
N LEU A 187 -15.59 7.07 13.19
CA LEU A 187 -14.17 6.77 13.02
C LEU A 187 -13.29 7.91 13.53
N ALA A 188 -13.66 9.16 13.23
CA ALA A 188 -12.95 10.35 13.69
C ALA A 188 -12.87 10.37 15.22
N MET A 189 -13.99 10.13 15.91
CA MET A 189 -14.02 10.07 17.37
C MET A 189 -13.18 8.91 17.94
N LYS A 190 -13.32 7.70 17.39
CA LYS A 190 -12.60 6.51 17.91
C LYS A 190 -11.09 6.61 17.70
N LEU A 191 -10.64 7.23 16.61
CA LEU A 191 -9.23 7.31 16.24
C LEU A 191 -8.59 8.68 16.56
N ALA A 192 -9.33 9.62 17.17
CA ALA A 192 -8.85 10.97 17.46
C ALA A 192 -7.57 11.04 18.29
N ALA A 193 -7.35 10.07 19.18
CA ALA A 193 -6.19 10.02 20.06
C ALA A 193 -5.02 9.22 19.46
N GLU A 194 -5.17 8.64 18.28
CA GLU A 194 -4.12 7.87 17.66
C GLU A 194 -2.98 8.77 17.18
N PRO A 195 -1.71 8.31 17.29
CA PRO A 195 -0.61 9.02 16.70
C PRO A 195 -0.75 9.06 15.17
N PHE A 196 -0.11 10.05 14.57
CA PHE A 196 -0.06 10.23 13.13
C PHE A 196 1.32 9.83 12.62
N SER A 197 1.40 9.05 11.54
CA SER A 197 2.65 8.50 11.00
C SER A 197 2.55 8.26 9.50
N LEU A 198 3.69 7.97 8.86
CA LEU A 198 3.70 7.23 7.60
C LEU A 198 3.01 5.87 7.80
N VAL A 199 2.08 5.57 6.91
CA VAL A 199 1.31 4.32 6.79
C VAL A 199 1.50 3.83 5.36
N HIS A 200 1.75 2.53 5.19
CA HIS A 200 1.91 1.89 3.90
C HIS A 200 0.57 1.78 3.14
N GLY A 201 -0.52 1.46 3.85
CA GLY A 201 -1.90 1.56 3.32
C GLY A 201 -2.39 0.34 2.53
N ASP A 202 -1.48 -0.51 2.03
CA ASP A 202 -1.78 -1.85 1.47
C ASP A 202 -0.85 -2.92 2.10
N LEU A 203 -0.61 -2.86 3.41
CA LEU A 203 0.40 -3.72 4.06
C LEU A 203 -0.15 -5.12 4.34
N TYR A 204 0.10 -6.06 3.43
CA TYR A 204 -0.22 -7.48 3.58
C TYR A 204 1.05 -8.33 3.60
N GLY A 205 0.93 -9.59 4.04
CA GLY A 205 2.04 -10.56 4.02
C GLY A 205 2.68 -10.77 2.65
N GLU A 206 1.96 -10.50 1.55
CA GLU A 206 2.51 -10.53 0.18
C GLU A 206 3.41 -9.34 -0.17
N ASN A 207 3.36 -8.26 0.60
CA ASN A 207 4.17 -7.05 0.42
C ASN A 207 5.34 -6.99 1.43
N ILE A 208 5.69 -8.12 2.04
CA ILE A 208 6.79 -8.22 3.00
C ILE A 208 7.72 -9.36 2.59
N ILE A 209 8.98 -9.02 2.29
CA ILE A 209 10.03 -9.98 1.92
C ILE A 209 10.87 -10.32 3.15
N LEU A 210 11.16 -11.62 3.33
CA LEU A 210 12.17 -12.11 4.26
C LEU A 210 13.46 -12.43 3.49
N ARG A 211 14.54 -11.70 3.77
CA ARG A 211 15.87 -11.94 3.19
C ARG A 211 16.88 -12.21 4.30
N GLY A 212 17.24 -13.49 4.47
CA GLY A 212 17.98 -13.93 5.64
C GLY A 212 17.15 -13.72 6.90
N GLU A 213 17.64 -12.90 7.83
CA GLU A 213 16.91 -12.54 9.06
C GLU A 213 16.20 -11.18 8.98
N ARG A 214 16.35 -10.46 7.86
CA ARG A 214 15.81 -9.11 7.69
C ARG A 214 14.47 -9.14 6.95
N LEU A 215 13.57 -8.28 7.40
CA LEU A 215 12.25 -8.07 6.82
C LEU A 215 12.27 -6.78 6.01
N PHE A 216 11.67 -6.80 4.82
CA PHE A 216 11.58 -5.63 3.96
C PHE A 216 10.14 -5.40 3.51
N ILE A 217 9.70 -4.14 3.55
CA ILE A 217 8.38 -3.72 3.06
C ILE A 217 8.54 -3.19 1.64
N ILE A 218 7.78 -3.75 0.70
CA ILE A 218 7.81 -3.41 -0.72
C ILE A 218 6.45 -2.87 -1.19
N ASP A 219 6.39 -2.39 -2.43
CA ASP A 219 5.16 -1.89 -3.07
C ASP A 219 4.55 -0.65 -2.38
N TRP A 220 5.42 0.24 -1.90
CA TRP A 220 5.07 1.59 -1.46
C TRP A 220 4.43 2.39 -2.61
N SER A 221 3.10 2.53 -2.59
CA SER A 221 2.36 3.04 -3.74
C SER A 221 1.44 4.20 -3.34
N TRP A 222 0.46 4.52 -4.19
CA TRP A 222 -0.54 5.56 -3.95
C TRP A 222 -1.32 5.45 -2.63
N PHE A 223 -1.39 4.24 -2.04
CA PHE A 223 -2.00 4.03 -0.73
C PHE A 223 -1.13 4.54 0.44
N THR A 224 0.16 4.79 0.18
CA THR A 224 1.07 5.34 1.18
C THR A 224 0.66 6.75 1.53
N MET A 225 0.47 7.02 2.82
CA MET A 225 0.00 8.31 3.29
C MET A 225 0.51 8.62 4.69
N LEU A 226 0.31 9.87 5.11
CA LEU A 226 0.31 10.18 6.53
C LEU A 226 -1.09 9.89 7.09
N GLY A 227 -1.15 8.99 8.06
CA GLY A 227 -2.39 8.39 8.56
C GLY A 227 -2.23 7.81 9.97
N VAL A 228 -3.22 7.03 10.38
CA VAL A 228 -3.21 6.31 11.66
C VAL A 228 -2.46 4.97 11.50
N PRO A 229 -1.36 4.73 12.24
CA PRO A 229 -0.57 3.49 12.20
C PRO A 229 -1.36 2.19 12.33
N LEU A 230 -2.48 2.23 13.06
CA LEU A 230 -3.32 1.06 13.27
C LEU A 230 -3.92 0.52 11.97
N MET A 231 -3.95 1.30 10.88
CA MET A 231 -4.39 0.82 9.57
C MET A 231 -3.49 -0.31 9.06
N ASP A 232 -2.17 -0.13 9.11
CA ASP A 232 -1.22 -1.16 8.71
C ASP A 232 -1.31 -2.37 9.65
N LEU A 233 -1.41 -2.13 10.96
CA LEU A 233 -1.55 -3.20 11.95
C LEU A 233 -2.83 -4.02 11.76
N ALA A 234 -3.97 -3.36 11.51
CA ALA A 234 -5.23 -4.03 11.21
C ALA A 234 -5.11 -4.86 9.92
N THR A 235 -4.37 -4.36 8.93
CA THR A 235 -4.19 -5.05 7.64
C THR A 235 -3.36 -6.32 7.74
N VAL A 236 -2.27 -6.30 8.51
CA VAL A 236 -1.41 -7.49 8.68
C VAL A 236 -1.98 -8.50 9.66
N THR A 237 -2.88 -8.09 10.56
CA THR A 237 -3.50 -8.98 11.58
C THR A 237 -4.87 -9.52 11.18
N MET A 238 -5.49 -9.00 10.12
CA MET A 238 -6.78 -9.53 9.64
C MET A 238 -6.63 -10.90 8.97
N ASN A 239 -7.71 -11.69 9.03
CA ASN A 239 -7.83 -12.94 8.29
C ASN A 239 -8.13 -12.66 6.80
N HIS A 240 -7.08 -12.35 6.04
CA HIS A 240 -7.17 -12.05 4.61
C HIS A 240 -6.22 -12.95 3.81
N HIS A 241 -6.65 -13.37 2.61
CA HIS A 241 -5.87 -14.32 1.79
C HIS A 241 -4.48 -13.80 1.41
N LYS A 242 -4.30 -12.48 1.25
CA LYS A 242 -2.99 -11.85 1.01
C LYS A 242 -2.01 -11.99 2.18
N ASN A 243 -2.49 -12.27 3.38
CA ASN A 243 -1.64 -12.55 4.55
C ASN A 243 -1.18 -14.01 4.58
N GLY A 244 -1.82 -14.94 3.85
CA GLY A 244 -1.42 -16.35 3.82
C GLY A 244 -1.22 -16.92 5.23
N GLY A 245 -0.07 -17.57 5.46
CA GLY A 245 0.32 -18.12 6.75
C GLY A 245 0.56 -17.10 7.86
N LEU A 246 0.80 -15.82 7.53
CA LEU A 246 1.01 -14.75 8.52
C LEU A 246 -0.22 -14.55 9.42
N SER A 247 -1.43 -14.77 8.88
CA SER A 247 -2.69 -14.62 9.61
C SER A 247 -2.79 -15.51 10.86
N GLN A 248 -2.06 -16.63 10.90
CA GLN A 248 -2.01 -17.54 12.05
C GLN A 248 -1.29 -16.94 13.27
N PHE A 249 -0.50 -15.88 13.05
CA PHE A 249 0.33 -15.24 14.08
C PHE A 249 -0.16 -13.82 14.41
N ALA A 250 -1.40 -13.47 14.07
CA ALA A 250 -1.98 -12.14 14.28
C ALA A 250 -1.81 -11.62 15.73
N ASP A 251 -2.09 -12.46 16.73
CA ASP A 251 -1.92 -12.08 18.14
C ASP A 251 -0.45 -11.80 18.48
N GLY A 252 0.49 -12.62 17.97
CA GLY A 252 1.93 -12.42 18.20
C GLY A 252 2.45 -11.11 17.58
N ILE A 253 1.96 -10.74 16.40
CA ILE A 253 2.28 -9.46 15.75
C ILE A 253 1.73 -8.30 16.59
N LEU A 254 0.46 -8.38 17.00
CA LEU A 254 -0.20 -7.34 17.78
C LEU A 254 0.49 -7.12 19.13
N GLU A 255 0.82 -8.20 19.84
CA GLU A 255 1.48 -8.13 21.14
C GLU A 255 2.89 -7.53 21.02
N ALA A 256 3.67 -7.97 20.04
CA ALA A 256 5.01 -7.44 19.78
C ALA A 256 4.97 -5.95 19.41
N TYR A 257 4.04 -5.57 18.53
CA TYR A 257 3.81 -4.18 18.15
C TYR A 257 3.46 -3.32 19.36
N CYS A 258 2.50 -3.77 20.18
CA CYS A 258 2.07 -3.02 21.35
C CYS A 258 3.17 -2.88 22.39
N PHE A 259 3.94 -3.95 22.63
CA PHE A 259 5.09 -3.93 23.52
C PHE A 259 6.12 -2.89 23.08
N GLU A 260 6.56 -2.95 21.81
CA GLU A 260 7.56 -2.03 21.26
C GLU A 260 7.03 -0.58 21.17
N ALA A 261 5.73 -0.40 20.93
CA ALA A 261 5.09 0.91 20.92
C ALA A 261 4.75 1.46 22.32
N GLY A 262 4.92 0.66 23.39
CA GLY A 262 4.53 1.04 24.75
C GLY A 262 3.02 1.24 24.93
N ARG A 263 2.20 0.43 24.25
CA ARG A 263 0.73 0.52 24.22
C ARG A 263 0.08 -0.68 24.89
N ASP A 264 -1.13 -0.48 25.43
CA ASP A 264 -1.97 -1.58 25.91
C ASP A 264 -2.59 -2.35 24.74
N ALA A 265 -2.29 -3.65 24.65
CA ALA A 265 -2.77 -4.51 23.58
C ALA A 265 -4.30 -4.68 23.61
N ALA A 266 -4.93 -4.65 24.78
CA ALA A 266 -6.39 -4.76 24.88
C ALA A 266 -7.07 -3.51 24.30
N ALA A 267 -6.61 -2.31 24.67
CA ALA A 267 -7.07 -1.06 24.09
C ALA A 267 -6.85 -1.00 22.56
N VAL A 268 -5.66 -1.39 22.08
CA VAL A 268 -5.38 -1.42 20.63
C VAL A 268 -6.32 -2.38 19.90
N ARG A 269 -6.55 -3.58 20.45
CA ARG A 269 -7.45 -4.58 19.86
C ARG A 269 -8.88 -4.04 19.70
N GLN A 270 -9.35 -3.19 20.62
CA GLN A 270 -10.67 -2.53 20.51
C GLN A 270 -10.74 -1.50 19.37
N LEU A 271 -9.61 -0.93 18.97
CA LEU A 271 -9.52 0.08 17.91
C LEU A 271 -9.29 -0.53 16.51
N LEU A 272 -8.74 -1.74 16.42
CA LEU A 272 -8.46 -2.39 15.14
C LEU A 272 -9.68 -2.47 14.19
N PRO A 273 -10.91 -2.77 14.64
CA PRO A 273 -12.07 -2.76 13.76
C PRO A 273 -12.35 -1.37 13.14
N ALA A 274 -12.10 -0.29 13.88
CA ALA A 274 -12.23 1.07 13.35
C ALA A 274 -11.14 1.38 12.32
N ALA A 275 -9.89 1.00 12.61
CA ALA A 275 -8.77 1.18 11.68
C ALA A 275 -8.93 0.36 10.39
N GLU A 276 -9.42 -0.88 10.47
CA GLU A 276 -9.76 -1.70 9.31
C GLU A 276 -10.87 -1.04 8.47
N THR A 277 -11.89 -0.50 9.13
CA THR A 277 -13.01 0.18 8.47
C THR A 277 -12.54 1.47 7.76
N LEU A 278 -11.59 2.20 8.34
CA LEU A 278 -10.92 3.32 7.66
C LEU A 278 -10.16 2.85 6.41
N GLY A 279 -9.45 1.71 6.49
CA GLY A 279 -8.82 1.09 5.31
C GLY A 279 -9.82 0.77 4.19
N ARG A 280 -11.01 0.25 4.54
CA ARG A 280 -12.10 0.01 3.58
C ARG A 280 -12.64 1.30 2.95
N LEU A 281 -12.74 2.38 3.72
CA LEU A 281 -13.14 3.69 3.24
C LEU A 281 -12.10 4.28 2.25
N LEU A 282 -10.80 4.11 2.51
CA LEU A 282 -9.76 4.49 1.56
C LEU A 282 -9.79 3.64 0.29
N PHE A 283 -10.07 2.34 0.40
CA PHE A 283 -10.26 1.48 -0.76
C PHE A 283 -11.45 1.92 -1.62
N LEU A 284 -12.54 2.41 -1.01
CA LEU A 284 -13.63 3.04 -1.75
C LEU A 284 -13.17 4.29 -2.50
N SER A 285 -12.35 5.14 -1.87
CA SER A 285 -11.76 6.32 -2.53
C SER A 285 -10.90 5.94 -3.73
N TRP A 286 -10.14 4.86 -3.64
CA TRP A 286 -9.38 4.31 -4.76
C TRP A 286 -10.28 3.90 -5.93
N LEU A 287 -11.39 3.18 -5.66
CA LEU A 287 -12.36 2.81 -6.68
C LEU A 287 -12.97 4.05 -7.37
N VAL A 288 -13.27 5.09 -6.58
CA VAL A 288 -13.77 6.37 -7.10
C VAL A 288 -12.74 7.06 -7.99
N GLU A 289 -11.46 7.06 -7.62
CA GLU A 289 -10.41 7.63 -8.46
C GLU A 289 -10.24 6.86 -9.78
N ARG A 290 -10.33 5.52 -9.75
CA ARG A 290 -10.32 4.70 -10.97
C ARG A 290 -11.48 5.04 -11.90
N ARG A 291 -12.72 5.06 -11.37
CA ARG A 291 -13.89 5.43 -12.15
C ARG A 291 -13.76 6.82 -12.77
N ARG A 292 -13.26 7.80 -12.00
CA ARG A 292 -13.04 9.18 -12.48
C ARG A 292 -12.10 9.22 -13.69
N ARG A 293 -11.14 8.29 -13.77
CA ARG A 293 -10.19 8.15 -14.89
C ARG A 293 -10.72 7.31 -16.05
N GLY A 294 -11.97 6.83 -15.97
CA GLY A 294 -12.55 5.94 -16.97
C GLY A 294 -12.02 4.50 -16.89
N ILE A 295 -11.36 4.13 -15.79
CA ILE A 295 -10.87 2.76 -15.57
C ILE A 295 -11.99 1.98 -14.87
N MET A 296 -12.73 1.18 -15.64
CA MET A 296 -14.02 0.60 -15.19
C MET A 296 -13.94 -0.85 -14.69
N GLY A 297 -12.78 -1.49 -14.73
CA GLY A 297 -12.59 -2.83 -14.18
C GLY A 297 -11.42 -2.93 -13.21
N THR A 298 -11.39 -4.01 -12.46
CA THR A 298 -10.30 -4.42 -11.55
C THR A 298 -10.08 -5.92 -11.72
N THR A 299 -8.99 -6.46 -11.18
CA THR A 299 -8.72 -7.91 -11.20
C THR A 299 -9.79 -8.75 -10.52
N VAL A 300 -10.67 -8.15 -9.72
CA VAL A 300 -11.74 -8.84 -8.97
C VAL A 300 -13.16 -8.46 -9.42
N GLY A 301 -13.31 -7.63 -10.46
CA GLY A 301 -14.61 -7.31 -11.05
C GLY A 301 -14.77 -5.84 -11.49
N PRO A 302 -15.96 -5.49 -12.03
CA PRO A 302 -16.30 -4.12 -12.44
C PRO A 302 -16.24 -3.14 -11.27
N VAL A 303 -15.75 -1.92 -11.53
CA VAL A 303 -15.56 -0.90 -10.49
C VAL A 303 -16.89 -0.49 -9.83
N ASP A 304 -17.96 -0.35 -10.60
CA ASP A 304 -19.27 0.06 -10.06
C ASP A 304 -19.87 -0.99 -9.12
N ASP A 305 -19.76 -2.27 -9.47
CA ASP A 305 -20.23 -3.38 -8.64
C ASP A 305 -19.45 -3.47 -7.33
N LEU A 306 -18.13 -3.25 -7.41
CA LEU A 306 -17.26 -3.22 -6.23
C LEU A 306 -17.57 -2.02 -5.34
N ILE A 307 -17.85 -0.84 -5.92
CA ILE A 307 -18.30 0.32 -5.14
C ILE A 307 -19.57 -0.03 -4.38
N GLY A 308 -20.58 -0.61 -5.03
CA GLY A 308 -21.82 -0.99 -4.37
C GLY A 308 -21.61 -1.99 -3.23
N THR A 309 -20.70 -2.95 -3.43
CA THR A 309 -20.32 -3.95 -2.41
C THR A 309 -19.65 -3.29 -1.20
N ILE A 310 -18.64 -2.44 -1.43
CA ILE A 310 -17.89 -1.77 -0.36
C ILE A 310 -18.77 -0.77 0.40
N VAL A 311 -19.65 -0.03 -0.29
CA VAL A 311 -20.61 0.86 0.38
C VAL A 311 -21.53 0.07 1.31
N SER A 312 -22.04 -1.08 0.86
CA SER A 312 -22.90 -1.92 1.70
C SER A 312 -22.15 -2.45 2.92
N GLU A 313 -20.92 -2.92 2.74
CA GLU A 313 -20.05 -3.36 3.84
C GLU A 313 -19.79 -2.24 4.86
N LEU A 314 -19.49 -1.02 4.40
CA LEU A 314 -19.24 0.13 5.27
C LEU A 314 -20.49 0.52 6.09
N VAL A 315 -21.68 0.46 5.48
CA VAL A 315 -22.95 0.71 6.18
C VAL A 315 -23.20 -0.35 7.26
N GLU A 316 -22.92 -1.62 6.98
CA GLU A 316 -23.04 -2.69 7.99
C GLU A 316 -22.04 -2.50 9.15
N ARG A 317 -20.80 -2.10 8.85
CA ARG A 317 -19.76 -1.82 9.85
C ARG A 317 -20.13 -0.66 10.78
N LEU A 318 -20.86 0.35 10.30
CA LEU A 318 -21.37 1.42 11.17
C LEU A 318 -22.20 0.85 12.33
N ALA A 319 -23.10 -0.10 12.04
CA ALA A 319 -23.94 -0.72 13.06
C ALA A 319 -23.09 -1.49 14.09
N ALA A 320 -22.04 -2.18 13.64
CA ALA A 320 -21.13 -2.90 14.54
C ALA A 320 -20.26 -1.99 15.41
N LEU A 321 -19.88 -0.80 14.91
CA LEU A 321 -19.02 0.14 15.64
C LEU A 321 -19.79 1.03 16.64
N THR A 322 -21.11 1.10 16.49
CA THR A 322 -22.03 1.90 17.34
C THR A 322 -22.79 1.06 18.37
N ALA A 323 -22.76 -0.27 18.24
CA ALA A 323 -23.23 -1.22 19.24
C ALA A 323 -22.27 -1.33 20.43
#